data_AF-A0AAW8JAH2-F1
#
_entry.id   AF-A0AAW8JAH2-F1
#
_cell.length_a   1.000
_cell.length_b   1.000
_cell.length_c   1.000
_cell.angle_alpha   90.00
_cell.angle_beta   90.00
_cell.angle_gamma   90.00
#
_symmetry.space_group_name_H-M   'P 1'
#
loop_
_entity.id
_entity.type
_entity.pdbx_description
1 polymer ?
#
loop_
_entity_poly.entity_id
_entity_poly.type
_entity_poly.pdbx_seq_one_letter_code
_entity_poly.pdbx_strand_id
1 'polypeptide(L)'
;MTVIVHPLELGQGEIKVLVKDSIDIANTKTQAGSQALEDSPLASQHADVVEHILQQGGRILGKTNLHELAFGITGINHYTGTPINPLYPDLIPGGSSSGSAVAVAAGLCDFAVGTDTGGSIRMPAACCGVFGLKPTFARISRKGVLPAHSSLDCVGPLAADIPHLIQAMSMMDPSFDVTAVAAVDFADLKLRVLDVRAETPIWQSIYAFLQQAGIQQHSSAPSRYIAAAYDAAMHIINYENYQAFKHLIPSGKLAPDVESRLKNAVNSNKENCLHAQQIADLFRQEIDQLLDQVDALILPTLPQQVPTLHQIEHTTQLLQLTALVRPFNLSGHPALSLPLQTADGQPVGLQIITKHGEDEKLCLIAKHLVAQATQ
;
A
#
# COMPACT_ATOMS: atom_id res chain seq x y z
N MET A 1 -21.54 -0.44 9.34
CA MET A 1 -20.09 -0.40 9.62
C MET A 1 -19.42 0.31 8.46
N THR A 2 -18.59 1.33 8.68
CA THR A 2 -17.90 2.09 7.62
C THR A 2 -16.74 1.32 6.99
N VAL A 3 -16.42 0.12 7.48
CA VAL A 3 -15.30 -0.73 6.98
C VAL A 3 -15.69 -1.51 5.74
N ILE A 4 -16.84 -2.21 5.76
CA ILE A 4 -17.38 -3.00 4.64
C ILE A 4 -18.53 -2.21 4.03
N VAL A 5 -18.36 -1.75 2.78
CA VAL A 5 -19.34 -0.92 2.06
C VAL A 5 -20.31 -1.76 1.24
N HIS A 6 -19.92 -2.98 0.88
CA HIS A 6 -20.78 -3.92 0.17
C HIS A 6 -20.58 -5.34 0.72
N PRO A 7 -21.36 -5.78 1.71
CA PRO A 7 -21.27 -7.14 2.22
C PRO A 7 -21.76 -8.14 1.16
N LEU A 8 -21.03 -9.24 1.01
CA LEU A 8 -21.38 -10.35 0.12
C LEU A 8 -20.71 -11.62 0.62
N GLU A 9 -21.05 -12.76 0.03
CA GLU A 9 -20.32 -13.99 0.31
C GLU A 9 -20.12 -14.78 -0.98
N LEU A 10 -18.85 -15.00 -1.35
CA LEU A 10 -18.44 -15.78 -2.52
C LEU A 10 -17.31 -16.73 -2.14
N GLY A 11 -17.33 -17.95 -2.71
CA GLY A 11 -16.39 -19.02 -2.35
C GLY A 11 -16.84 -19.82 -1.12
N GLN A 12 -16.18 -20.96 -0.89
CA GLN A 12 -16.55 -21.92 0.16
C GLN A 12 -15.40 -22.30 1.11
N GLY A 13 -14.18 -21.80 0.89
CA GLY A 13 -13.07 -22.16 1.77
C GLY A 13 -13.03 -21.37 3.07
N GLU A 14 -12.04 -21.70 3.88
CA GLU A 14 -11.94 -21.19 5.27
C GLU A 14 -11.29 -19.80 5.33
N ILE A 15 -10.46 -19.45 4.34
CA ILE A 15 -9.71 -18.20 4.31
C ILE A 15 -10.63 -17.04 3.93
N LYS A 16 -10.89 -16.18 4.89
CA LYS A 16 -11.75 -15.00 4.79
C LYS A 16 -10.98 -13.85 4.16
N VAL A 17 -11.56 -13.32 3.08
CA VAL A 17 -10.95 -12.24 2.29
C VAL A 17 -11.90 -11.07 2.19
N LEU A 18 -11.36 -9.86 2.29
CA LEU A 18 -12.07 -8.62 1.99
C LEU A 18 -11.36 -7.87 0.88
N VAL A 19 -12.12 -7.29 -0.06
CA VAL A 19 -11.55 -6.73 -1.30
C VAL A 19 -11.87 -5.25 -1.41
N LYS A 20 -10.88 -4.38 -1.63
CA LYS A 20 -11.11 -2.94 -1.81
C LYS A 20 -12.15 -2.65 -2.90
N ASP A 21 -13.07 -1.71 -2.66
CA ASP A 21 -14.16 -1.39 -3.60
C ASP A 21 -13.73 -0.72 -4.92
N SER A 22 -12.42 -0.52 -5.14
CA SER A 22 -11.87 -0.19 -6.46
C SER A 22 -11.58 -1.42 -7.32
N ILE A 23 -11.91 -2.63 -6.87
CA ILE A 23 -11.65 -3.90 -7.55
C ILE A 23 -13.00 -4.56 -7.87
N ASP A 24 -13.14 -5.03 -9.11
CA ASP A 24 -14.36 -5.64 -9.62
C ASP A 24 -14.62 -7.02 -8.99
N ILE A 25 -15.87 -7.21 -8.57
CA ILE A 25 -16.44 -8.51 -8.24
C ILE A 25 -17.70 -8.64 -9.09
N ALA A 26 -17.82 -9.73 -9.86
CA ALA A 26 -18.95 -9.96 -10.76
C ALA A 26 -20.30 -9.78 -10.04
N ASN A 27 -21.26 -9.18 -10.74
CA ASN A 27 -22.60 -8.86 -10.23
C ASN A 27 -22.66 -7.87 -9.06
N THR A 28 -21.58 -7.13 -8.79
CA THR A 28 -21.54 -6.04 -7.81
C THR A 28 -21.19 -4.73 -8.49
N LYS A 29 -21.52 -3.59 -7.86
CA LYS A 29 -21.02 -2.28 -8.30
C LYS A 29 -19.59 -2.08 -7.82
N THR A 30 -18.81 -1.34 -8.59
CA THR A 30 -17.48 -0.84 -8.19
C THR A 30 -17.59 0.67 -8.10
N GLN A 31 -17.75 1.16 -6.87
CA GLN A 31 -18.03 2.59 -6.62
C GLN A 31 -16.78 3.36 -6.21
N ALA A 32 -15.68 2.66 -5.89
CA ALA A 32 -14.42 3.26 -5.44
C ALA A 32 -14.64 4.31 -4.31
N GLY A 33 -15.63 4.07 -3.44
CA GLY A 33 -15.97 4.96 -2.33
C GLY A 33 -16.51 6.33 -2.77
N SER A 34 -16.99 6.47 -4.02
CA SER A 34 -17.48 7.73 -4.56
C SER A 34 -18.98 7.70 -4.82
N GLN A 35 -19.68 8.76 -4.40
CA GLN A 35 -21.09 8.95 -4.77
C GLN A 35 -21.24 9.20 -6.28
N ALA A 36 -20.24 9.80 -6.93
CA ALA A 36 -20.24 10.03 -8.37
C ALA A 36 -20.24 8.72 -9.20
N LEU A 37 -19.97 7.58 -8.57
CA LEU A 37 -20.00 6.23 -9.18
C LEU A 37 -21.17 5.37 -8.66
N GLU A 38 -22.18 5.95 -7.99
CA GLU A 38 -23.31 5.18 -7.44
C GLU A 38 -24.15 4.46 -8.51
N ASP A 39 -24.19 5.01 -9.72
CA ASP A 39 -24.92 4.46 -10.87
C ASP A 39 -24.02 3.63 -11.80
N SER A 40 -22.80 3.31 -11.38
CA SER A 40 -21.92 2.39 -12.12
C SER A 40 -22.65 1.07 -12.42
N PRO A 41 -22.49 0.52 -13.63
CA PRO A 41 -23.05 -0.78 -13.96
C PRO A 41 -22.45 -1.87 -13.05
N LEU A 42 -23.18 -2.98 -12.91
CA LEU A 42 -22.61 -4.16 -12.27
C LEU A 42 -21.43 -4.66 -13.09
N ALA A 43 -20.35 -5.06 -12.42
CA ALA A 43 -19.22 -5.69 -13.08
C ALA A 43 -19.68 -7.01 -13.71
N SER A 44 -19.38 -7.21 -15.00
CA SER A 44 -19.77 -8.42 -15.73
C SER A 44 -18.91 -9.64 -15.40
N GLN A 45 -17.71 -9.41 -14.84
CA GLN A 45 -16.73 -10.44 -14.50
C GLN A 45 -15.97 -10.03 -13.24
N HIS A 46 -15.34 -11.00 -12.58
CA HIS A 46 -14.38 -10.73 -11.51
C HIS A 46 -13.13 -10.06 -12.07
N ALA A 47 -12.47 -9.22 -11.26
CA ALA A 47 -11.08 -8.88 -11.50
C ALA A 47 -10.21 -10.15 -11.48
N ASP A 48 -9.11 -10.18 -12.24
CA ASP A 48 -8.28 -11.39 -12.34
C ASP A 48 -7.78 -11.84 -10.95
N VAL A 49 -7.43 -10.89 -10.07
CA VAL A 49 -7.02 -11.18 -8.68
C VAL A 49 -8.13 -11.84 -7.85
N VAL A 50 -9.39 -11.44 -8.07
CA VAL A 50 -10.56 -12.00 -7.38
C VAL A 50 -10.82 -13.42 -7.86
N GLU A 51 -10.68 -13.65 -9.17
CA GLU A 51 -10.79 -14.97 -9.78
C GLU A 51 -9.73 -15.94 -9.22
N HIS A 52 -8.45 -15.53 -9.14
CA HIS A 52 -7.40 -16.36 -8.56
C HIS A 52 -7.67 -16.72 -7.09
N ILE A 53 -8.08 -15.74 -6.28
CA ILE A 53 -8.42 -15.97 -4.87
C ILE A 53 -9.52 -17.02 -4.74
N LEU A 54 -10.59 -16.93 -5.55
CA LEU A 54 -11.69 -17.89 -5.53
C LEU A 54 -11.24 -19.29 -5.98
N GLN A 55 -10.41 -19.37 -7.02
CA GLN A 55 -9.85 -20.64 -7.51
C GLN A 55 -8.93 -21.32 -6.50
N GLN A 56 -8.23 -20.54 -5.66
CA GLN A 56 -7.40 -21.03 -4.56
C GLN A 56 -8.20 -21.27 -3.26
N GLY A 57 -9.54 -21.25 -3.34
CA GLY A 57 -10.42 -21.58 -2.22
C GLY A 57 -10.66 -20.42 -1.24
N GLY A 58 -10.41 -19.18 -1.62
CA GLY A 58 -10.75 -18.02 -0.79
C GLY A 58 -12.26 -17.81 -0.64
N ARG A 59 -12.67 -17.28 0.51
CA ARG A 59 -14.05 -16.87 0.80
C ARG A 59 -14.11 -15.36 0.95
N ILE A 60 -14.64 -14.68 -0.07
CA ILE A 60 -14.74 -13.21 -0.12
C ILE A 60 -16.00 -12.77 0.61
N LEU A 61 -15.83 -11.92 1.63
CA LEU A 61 -16.89 -11.50 2.55
C LEU A 61 -17.47 -10.10 2.26
N GLY A 62 -16.97 -9.42 1.23
CA GLY A 62 -17.42 -8.07 0.92
C GLY A 62 -16.37 -7.19 0.29
N LYS A 63 -16.83 -5.98 -0.04
CA LYS A 63 -16.00 -4.88 -0.52
C LYS A 63 -15.69 -3.91 0.61
N THR A 64 -14.43 -3.55 0.78
CA THR A 64 -13.98 -2.62 1.80
C THR A 64 -13.97 -1.19 1.31
N ASN A 65 -14.16 -0.29 2.28
CA ASN A 65 -14.09 1.14 2.07
C ASN A 65 -12.68 1.60 1.67
N LEU A 66 -12.61 2.80 1.11
CA LEU A 66 -11.39 3.45 0.66
C LEU A 66 -11.54 4.97 0.71
N HIS A 67 -10.40 5.67 0.69
CA HIS A 67 -10.42 7.08 0.32
C HIS A 67 -10.93 7.21 -1.13
N GLU A 68 -11.86 8.14 -1.37
CA GLU A 68 -12.62 8.26 -2.61
C GLU A 68 -11.72 8.22 -3.87
N LEU A 69 -12.12 7.41 -4.86
CA LEU A 69 -11.43 7.17 -6.14
C LEU A 69 -9.98 6.67 -6.02
N ALA A 70 -9.60 6.18 -4.84
CA ALA A 70 -8.21 5.93 -4.46
C ALA A 70 -7.30 7.17 -4.54
N PHE A 71 -7.86 8.39 -4.60
CA PHE A 71 -7.12 9.63 -4.83
C PHE A 71 -6.92 10.44 -3.55
N GLY A 72 -6.41 9.77 -2.51
CA GLY A 72 -6.03 10.36 -1.23
C GLY A 72 -5.43 9.36 -0.25
N ILE A 73 -4.83 9.90 0.81
CA ILE A 73 -3.89 9.16 1.68
C ILE A 73 -4.36 9.07 3.14
N THR A 74 -5.45 9.72 3.50
CA THR A 74 -5.93 9.80 4.89
C THR A 74 -6.90 8.67 5.23
N GLY A 75 -7.60 8.14 4.23
CA GLY A 75 -8.70 7.20 4.45
C GLY A 75 -10.02 7.85 4.83
N ILE A 76 -10.06 9.19 4.98
CA ILE A 76 -11.30 9.96 5.15
C ILE A 76 -12.16 9.78 3.91
N ASN A 77 -13.45 9.48 4.13
CA ASN A 77 -14.42 9.39 3.05
C ASN A 77 -15.72 10.09 3.46
N HIS A 78 -16.11 11.12 2.72
CA HIS A 78 -17.29 11.94 3.01
C HIS A 78 -18.62 11.29 2.60
N TYR A 79 -18.58 10.27 1.74
CA TYR A 79 -19.76 9.56 1.25
C TYR A 79 -20.05 8.31 2.07
N THR A 80 -19.08 7.41 2.20
CA THR A 80 -19.24 6.12 2.91
C THR A 80 -18.94 6.20 4.40
N GLY A 81 -18.39 7.33 4.87
CA GLY A 81 -17.88 7.54 6.22
C GLY A 81 -16.46 6.97 6.40
N THR A 82 -15.71 7.50 7.35
CA THR A 82 -14.32 7.06 7.63
C THR A 82 -14.32 5.77 8.47
N PRO A 83 -13.56 4.72 8.12
CA PRO A 83 -13.39 3.55 8.97
C PRO A 83 -12.52 3.90 10.19
N ILE A 84 -12.99 3.55 11.40
CA ILE A 84 -12.26 3.75 12.65
C ILE A 84 -11.40 2.53 12.91
N ASN A 85 -10.09 2.73 13.07
CA ASN A 85 -9.17 1.66 13.44
C ASN A 85 -9.34 1.30 14.94
N PRO A 86 -9.68 0.05 15.30
CA PRO A 86 -9.83 -0.33 16.71
C PRO A 86 -8.52 -0.28 17.53
N LEU A 87 -7.35 -0.39 16.88
CA LEU A 87 -6.07 -0.31 17.58
C LEU A 87 -5.64 1.14 17.87
N TYR A 88 -6.05 2.07 17.01
CA TYR A 88 -5.69 3.49 17.09
C TYR A 88 -6.88 4.38 16.71
N PRO A 89 -7.93 4.45 17.56
CA PRO A 89 -9.22 5.05 17.20
C PRO A 89 -9.17 6.56 16.95
N ASP A 90 -8.20 7.27 17.55
CA ASP A 90 -8.03 8.71 17.38
C ASP A 90 -7.22 9.09 16.14
N LEU A 91 -6.52 8.11 15.53
CA LEU A 91 -5.64 8.31 14.39
C LEU A 91 -6.38 8.11 13.07
N ILE A 92 -5.87 8.72 12.01
CA ILE A 92 -6.35 8.39 10.67
C ILE A 92 -6.03 6.91 10.35
N PRO A 93 -6.93 6.19 9.67
CA PRO A 93 -6.65 4.82 9.21
C PRO A 93 -5.60 4.77 8.08
N GLY A 94 -5.26 5.93 7.50
CA GLY A 94 -4.43 6.01 6.31
C GLY A 94 -5.20 5.57 5.07
N GLY A 95 -4.61 5.76 3.89
CA GLY A 95 -5.32 5.53 2.64
C GLY A 95 -4.45 5.35 1.40
N SER A 96 -5.05 4.97 0.28
CA SER A 96 -6.50 4.87 0.10
C SER A 96 -7.13 3.55 0.55
N SER A 97 -6.39 2.47 0.78
CA SER A 97 -6.97 1.16 1.20
C SER A 97 -7.36 1.11 2.69
N SER A 98 -8.09 2.14 3.16
CA SER A 98 -8.43 2.37 4.57
C SER A 98 -9.28 1.24 5.17
N GLY A 99 -10.36 0.86 4.48
CA GLY A 99 -11.22 -0.22 4.94
C GLY A 99 -10.51 -1.57 4.94
N SER A 100 -9.61 -1.82 3.97
CA SER A 100 -8.82 -3.06 3.93
C SER A 100 -7.90 -3.19 5.15
N ALA A 101 -7.15 -2.14 5.50
CA ALA A 101 -6.27 -2.17 6.65
C ALA A 101 -7.03 -2.27 7.99
N VAL A 102 -8.12 -1.51 8.13
CA VAL A 102 -8.96 -1.55 9.33
C VAL A 102 -9.65 -2.91 9.48
N ALA A 103 -10.09 -3.54 8.38
CA ALA A 103 -10.69 -4.87 8.44
C ALA A 103 -9.74 -5.92 9.01
N VAL A 104 -8.46 -5.88 8.59
CA VAL A 104 -7.41 -6.73 9.12
C VAL A 104 -7.13 -6.41 10.59
N ALA A 105 -6.95 -5.13 10.93
CA ALA A 105 -6.70 -4.70 12.32
C ALA A 105 -7.85 -5.08 13.28
N ALA A 106 -9.07 -5.15 12.76
CA ALA A 106 -10.27 -5.55 13.49
C ALA A 106 -10.51 -7.08 13.51
N GLY A 107 -9.66 -7.88 12.86
CA GLY A 107 -9.82 -9.34 12.79
C GLY A 107 -11.05 -9.80 11.99
N LEU A 108 -11.50 -9.01 11.02
CA LEU A 108 -12.68 -9.33 10.20
C LEU A 108 -12.38 -10.29 9.05
N CYS A 109 -11.12 -10.43 8.66
CA CYS A 109 -10.64 -11.28 7.59
C CYS A 109 -9.21 -11.76 7.90
N ASP A 110 -8.81 -12.86 7.26
CA ASP A 110 -7.44 -13.39 7.35
C ASP A 110 -6.46 -12.50 6.55
N PHE A 111 -6.91 -12.00 5.40
CA PHE A 111 -6.24 -10.92 4.67
C PHE A 111 -7.25 -10.07 3.89
N ALA A 112 -6.81 -8.87 3.51
CA ALA A 112 -7.56 -7.98 2.63
C ALA A 112 -6.75 -7.62 1.39
N VAL A 113 -7.43 -7.37 0.27
CA VAL A 113 -6.81 -6.90 -0.98
C VAL A 113 -6.94 -5.39 -1.07
N GLY A 114 -5.84 -4.73 -1.42
CA GLY A 114 -5.76 -3.28 -1.64
C GLY A 114 -5.09 -2.93 -2.96
N THR A 115 -4.97 -1.62 -3.20
CA THR A 115 -4.16 -1.06 -4.30
C THR A 115 -3.18 -0.03 -3.77
N ASP A 116 -2.03 0.10 -4.41
CA ASP A 116 -0.93 0.97 -4.02
C ASP A 116 -0.31 1.64 -5.25
N THR A 117 -0.67 2.90 -5.47
CA THR A 117 -0.13 3.77 -6.54
C THR A 117 0.92 4.75 -6.02
N GLY A 118 0.82 5.13 -4.74
CA GLY A 118 1.72 6.07 -4.08
C GLY A 118 1.86 5.78 -2.59
N GLY A 119 1.69 4.51 -2.19
CA GLY A 119 1.71 4.05 -0.80
C GLY A 119 0.38 3.48 -0.31
N SER A 120 -0.65 3.32 -1.14
CA SER A 120 -2.01 3.04 -0.66
C SER A 120 -2.27 1.64 -0.08
N ILE A 121 -1.26 0.76 -0.02
CA ILE A 121 -1.26 -0.45 0.83
C ILE A 121 -0.38 -0.21 2.06
N ARG A 122 0.85 0.28 1.85
CA ARG A 122 1.86 0.43 2.92
C ARG A 122 1.53 1.52 3.93
N MET A 123 0.98 2.65 3.48
CA MET A 123 0.53 3.76 4.33
C MET A 123 -0.56 3.31 5.32
N PRO A 124 -1.72 2.79 4.86
CA PRO A 124 -2.75 2.33 5.80
C PRO A 124 -2.28 1.12 6.63
N ALA A 125 -1.39 0.27 6.12
CA ALA A 125 -0.77 -0.79 6.91
C ALA A 125 0.02 -0.23 8.10
N ALA A 126 0.89 0.76 7.87
CA ALA A 126 1.61 1.46 8.92
C ALA A 126 0.66 2.18 9.89
N CYS A 127 -0.37 2.87 9.39
CA CYS A 127 -1.36 3.54 10.23
C CYS A 127 -2.18 2.58 11.10
N CYS A 128 -2.46 1.39 10.59
CA CYS A 128 -3.33 0.42 11.26
C CYS A 128 -2.58 -0.62 12.08
N GLY A 129 -1.25 -0.62 12.08
CA GLY A 129 -0.46 -1.63 12.79
C GLY A 129 -0.60 -3.04 12.20
N VAL A 130 -0.71 -3.14 10.88
CA VAL A 130 -0.83 -4.42 10.15
C VAL A 130 0.27 -4.53 9.09
N PHE A 131 0.48 -5.71 8.54
CA PHE A 131 1.41 -5.90 7.42
C PHE A 131 0.75 -5.47 6.11
N GLY A 132 1.54 -4.89 5.21
CA GLY A 132 1.09 -4.54 3.87
C GLY A 132 2.20 -4.72 2.84
N LEU A 133 1.91 -5.44 1.76
CA LEU A 133 2.86 -5.71 0.68
C LEU A 133 2.40 -5.02 -0.59
N LYS A 134 3.25 -4.16 -1.14
CA LYS A 134 3.19 -3.72 -2.54
C LYS A 134 4.10 -4.65 -3.35
N PRO A 135 3.54 -5.57 -4.17
CA PRO A 135 4.36 -6.43 -5.00
C PRO A 135 5.16 -5.64 -6.02
N THR A 136 6.14 -6.30 -6.63
CA THR A 136 6.82 -5.86 -7.84
C THR A 136 5.79 -5.37 -8.85
N PHE A 137 6.06 -4.22 -9.49
CA PHE A 137 5.13 -3.65 -10.46
C PHE A 137 4.78 -4.69 -11.55
N ALA A 138 3.50 -4.73 -11.92
CA ALA A 138 2.93 -5.69 -12.88
C ALA A 138 2.94 -7.18 -12.47
N ARG A 139 3.33 -7.54 -11.25
CA ARG A 139 3.24 -8.93 -10.76
C ARG A 139 1.80 -9.43 -10.68
N ILE A 140 0.92 -8.66 -10.03
CA ILE A 140 -0.51 -8.96 -9.95
C ILE A 140 -1.25 -8.22 -11.07
N SER A 141 -2.08 -8.93 -11.84
CA SER A 141 -2.91 -8.34 -12.89
C SER A 141 -3.84 -7.25 -12.33
N ARG A 142 -3.98 -6.16 -13.10
CA ARG A 142 -4.89 -5.04 -12.81
C ARG A 142 -6.19 -5.06 -13.62
N LYS A 143 -6.45 -6.14 -14.37
CA LYS A 143 -7.71 -6.26 -15.10
C LYS A 143 -8.88 -6.31 -14.12
N GLY A 144 -9.84 -5.41 -14.30
CA GLY A 144 -10.97 -5.22 -13.38
C GLY A 144 -10.63 -4.35 -12.16
N VAL A 145 -9.60 -3.50 -12.23
CA VAL A 145 -9.21 -2.58 -11.13
C VAL A 145 -9.29 -1.13 -11.60
N LEU A 146 -9.89 -0.27 -10.79
CA LEU A 146 -9.97 1.18 -11.03
C LEU A 146 -8.76 1.93 -10.43
N PRO A 147 -8.20 2.93 -11.14
CA PRO A 147 -8.51 3.31 -12.53
C PRO A 147 -8.02 2.24 -13.52
N ALA A 148 -8.76 2.05 -14.62
CA ALA A 148 -8.50 1.00 -15.61
C ALA A 148 -7.09 1.07 -16.23
N HIS A 149 -6.50 2.27 -16.28
CA HIS A 149 -5.13 2.48 -16.70
C HIS A 149 -4.35 3.17 -15.59
N SER A 150 -3.21 2.59 -15.22
CA SER A 150 -2.18 3.27 -14.44
C SER A 150 -0.82 2.61 -14.68
N SER A 151 0.23 3.43 -14.68
CA SER A 151 1.63 3.02 -14.82
C SER A 151 2.36 2.83 -13.48
N LEU A 152 1.70 3.06 -12.35
CA LEU A 152 2.32 2.98 -11.01
C LEU A 152 1.56 2.08 -10.04
N ASP A 153 0.27 1.86 -10.30
CA ASP A 153 -0.59 1.15 -9.37
C ASP A 153 -0.25 -0.35 -9.30
N CYS A 154 -0.24 -0.90 -8.10
CA CYS A 154 -0.01 -2.30 -7.81
C CYS A 154 -1.17 -2.84 -6.97
N VAL A 155 -1.63 -4.05 -7.25
CA VAL A 155 -2.58 -4.78 -6.38
C VAL A 155 -1.77 -5.62 -5.40
N GLY A 156 -2.14 -5.62 -4.13
CA GLY A 156 -1.38 -6.33 -3.10
C GLY A 156 -2.16 -6.57 -1.80
N PRO A 157 -1.66 -7.44 -0.93
CA PRO A 157 -2.36 -7.85 0.29
C PRO A 157 -2.01 -6.98 1.51
N LEU A 158 -2.95 -6.98 2.46
CA LEU A 158 -2.77 -6.58 3.85
C LEU A 158 -3.14 -7.75 4.75
N ALA A 159 -2.38 -8.02 5.80
CA ALA A 159 -2.61 -9.15 6.71
C ALA A 159 -2.12 -8.85 8.14
N ALA A 160 -2.63 -9.58 9.12
CA ALA A 160 -2.27 -9.38 10.53
C ALA A 160 -0.88 -9.93 10.86
N ASP A 161 -0.40 -10.88 10.06
CA ASP A 161 0.91 -11.53 10.22
C ASP A 161 1.51 -11.96 8.87
N ILE A 162 2.80 -12.33 8.90
CA ILE A 162 3.55 -12.75 7.72
C ILE A 162 3.01 -14.06 7.10
N PRO A 163 2.66 -15.12 7.86
CA PRO A 163 2.04 -16.31 7.28
C PRO A 163 0.81 -16.00 6.42
N HIS A 164 -0.13 -15.19 6.92
CA HIS A 164 -1.31 -14.79 6.15
C HIS A 164 -0.95 -13.88 4.96
N LEU A 165 0.09 -13.05 5.07
CA LEU A 165 0.57 -12.23 3.94
C LEU A 165 1.15 -13.10 2.80
N ILE A 166 1.91 -14.15 3.15
CA ILE A 166 2.45 -15.14 2.19
C ILE A 166 1.31 -15.94 1.56
N GLN A 167 0.35 -16.39 2.36
CA GLN A 167 -0.84 -17.09 1.87
C GLN A 167 -1.66 -16.20 0.93
N ALA A 168 -1.82 -14.92 1.26
CA ALA A 168 -2.51 -13.96 0.40
C ALA A 168 -1.82 -13.83 -0.96
N MET A 169 -0.48 -13.72 -0.98
CA MET A 169 0.27 -13.65 -2.24
C MET A 169 0.12 -14.91 -3.09
N SER A 170 0.21 -16.11 -2.50
CA SER A 170 0.03 -17.35 -3.27
C SER A 170 -1.40 -17.51 -3.79
N MET A 171 -2.40 -16.97 -3.09
CA MET A 171 -3.79 -16.95 -3.54
C MET A 171 -4.05 -15.91 -4.64
N MET A 172 -3.29 -14.82 -4.68
CA MET A 172 -3.41 -13.74 -5.67
C MET A 172 -2.59 -14.00 -6.94
N ASP A 173 -1.47 -14.71 -6.81
CA ASP A 173 -0.54 -15.07 -7.88
C ASP A 173 -0.11 -16.54 -7.74
N PRO A 174 -0.63 -17.45 -8.58
CA PRO A 174 -0.26 -18.86 -8.55
C PRO A 174 1.22 -19.14 -8.82
N SER A 175 1.98 -18.18 -9.34
CA SER A 175 3.44 -18.30 -9.54
C SER A 175 4.25 -17.90 -8.31
N PHE A 176 3.62 -17.32 -7.28
CA PHE A 176 4.29 -16.96 -6.04
C PHE A 176 4.57 -18.20 -5.18
N ASP A 177 5.85 -18.52 -5.01
CA ASP A 177 6.29 -19.68 -4.26
C ASP A 177 7.58 -19.39 -3.47
N VAL A 178 7.42 -19.15 -2.16
CA VAL A 178 8.54 -18.91 -1.25
C VAL A 178 9.49 -20.11 -1.10
N THR A 179 9.05 -21.32 -1.48
CA THR A 179 9.90 -22.52 -1.43
C THR A 179 10.83 -22.65 -2.65
N ALA A 180 10.53 -21.92 -3.72
CA ALA A 180 11.33 -21.89 -4.94
C ALA A 180 12.51 -20.89 -4.88
N VAL A 181 12.57 -20.04 -3.86
CA VAL A 181 13.65 -19.06 -3.68
C VAL A 181 14.93 -19.78 -3.22
N ALA A 182 16.06 -19.42 -3.81
CA ALA A 182 17.36 -19.84 -3.29
C ALA A 182 17.46 -19.46 -1.80
N ALA A 183 18.01 -20.36 -0.98
CA ALA A 183 18.09 -20.15 0.46
C ALA A 183 18.76 -18.79 0.76
N VAL A 184 18.05 -17.91 1.44
CA VAL A 184 18.62 -16.68 2.00
C VAL A 184 19.52 -17.10 3.16
N ASP A 185 20.79 -16.71 3.13
CA ASP A 185 21.69 -16.93 4.26
C ASP A 185 21.37 -15.93 5.37
N PHE A 186 20.44 -16.32 6.25
CA PHE A 186 20.02 -15.48 7.36
C PHE A 186 21.13 -15.29 8.41
N ALA A 187 22.18 -16.10 8.42
CA ALA A 187 23.32 -15.90 9.32
C ALA A 187 24.21 -14.73 8.87
N ASP A 188 24.20 -14.38 7.57
CA ASP A 188 24.90 -13.25 6.97
C ASP A 188 23.91 -12.29 6.26
N LEU A 189 22.72 -12.08 6.84
CA LEU A 189 21.70 -11.20 6.26
C LEU A 189 22.21 -9.75 6.20
N LYS A 190 22.35 -9.22 4.98
CA LYS A 190 22.85 -7.85 4.76
C LYS A 190 21.70 -6.89 4.56
N LEU A 191 21.56 -5.95 5.50
CA LEU A 191 20.61 -4.84 5.39
C LEU A 191 21.34 -3.51 5.17
N ARG A 192 20.73 -2.63 4.38
CA ARG A 192 21.18 -1.24 4.23
C ARG A 192 20.05 -0.28 4.58
N VAL A 193 20.33 0.61 5.52
CA VAL A 193 19.44 1.72 5.86
C VAL A 193 19.56 2.79 4.79
N LEU A 194 18.44 3.22 4.21
CA LEU A 194 18.42 4.42 3.39
C LEU A 194 18.37 5.66 4.28
N ASP A 195 19.33 6.56 4.10
CA ASP A 195 19.45 7.79 4.88
C ASP A 195 18.36 8.79 4.48
N VAL A 196 17.20 8.67 5.13
CA VAL A 196 16.02 9.49 4.90
C VAL A 196 15.64 10.28 6.13
N ARG A 197 15.02 11.45 5.92
CA ARG A 197 14.49 12.25 7.02
C ARG A 197 13.22 11.60 7.56
N ALA A 198 13.24 11.23 8.83
CA ALA A 198 12.06 10.84 9.59
C ALA A 198 12.20 11.29 11.06
N GLU A 199 11.09 11.35 11.78
CA GLU A 199 11.08 11.74 13.19
C GLU A 199 11.85 10.76 14.08
N THR A 200 12.48 11.29 15.13
CA THR A 200 13.36 10.51 16.01
C THR A 200 12.67 9.28 16.63
N PRO A 201 11.42 9.35 17.15
CA PRO A 201 10.76 8.17 17.73
C PRO A 201 10.62 7.01 16.74
N ILE A 202 10.44 7.31 15.45
CA ILE A 202 10.29 6.30 14.38
C ILE A 202 11.62 5.56 14.18
N TRP A 203 12.72 6.29 14.06
CA TRP A 203 14.05 5.70 13.93
C TRP A 203 14.43 4.90 15.18
N GLN A 204 14.10 5.41 16.38
CA GLN A 204 14.33 4.69 17.63
C GLN A 204 13.61 3.34 17.66
N SER A 205 12.33 3.30 17.26
CA SER A 205 11.57 2.05 17.14
C SER A 205 12.19 1.06 16.15
N ILE A 206 12.61 1.55 14.99
CA ILE A 206 13.23 0.70 13.96
C ILE A 206 14.55 0.12 14.47
N TYR A 207 15.44 0.94 15.04
CA TYR A 207 16.72 0.45 15.55
C TYR A 207 16.54 -0.50 16.74
N ALA A 208 15.59 -0.23 17.63
CA ALA A 208 15.26 -1.14 18.73
C ALA A 208 14.77 -2.50 18.20
N PHE A 209 13.91 -2.50 17.18
CA PHE A 209 13.45 -3.73 16.52
C PHE A 209 14.59 -4.48 15.83
N LEU A 210 15.46 -3.79 15.09
CA LEU A 210 16.61 -4.41 14.44
C LEU A 210 17.55 -5.06 15.47
N GLN A 211 17.78 -4.39 16.60
CA GLN A 211 18.57 -4.93 17.70
C GLN A 211 17.93 -6.19 18.30
N GLN A 212 16.62 -6.19 18.53
CA GLN A 212 15.87 -7.37 19.00
C GLN A 212 15.92 -8.51 17.98
N ALA A 213 15.87 -8.19 16.69
CA ALA A 213 16.01 -9.15 15.60
C ALA A 213 17.46 -9.66 15.39
N GLY A 214 18.41 -9.29 16.26
CA GLY A 214 19.81 -9.72 16.17
C GLY A 214 20.64 -9.00 15.09
N ILE A 215 20.09 -7.97 14.44
CA ILE A 215 20.79 -7.18 13.42
C ILE A 215 21.65 -6.11 14.09
N GLN A 216 22.90 -6.45 14.38
CA GLN A 216 23.86 -5.56 15.04
C GLN A 216 24.65 -4.68 14.06
N GLN A 217 24.78 -5.11 12.81
CA GLN A 217 25.51 -4.38 11.78
C GLN A 217 24.61 -4.16 10.57
N HIS A 218 24.49 -2.91 10.16
CA HIS A 218 23.88 -2.51 8.92
C HIS A 218 24.70 -1.38 8.31
N SER A 219 24.75 -1.33 6.97
CA SER A 219 25.30 -0.16 6.28
C SER A 219 24.25 0.94 6.19
N SER A 220 24.66 2.17 5.91
CA SER A 220 23.75 3.24 5.53
C SER A 220 24.19 3.87 4.21
N ALA A 221 23.23 4.36 3.43
CA ALA A 221 23.53 5.10 2.21
C ALA A 221 22.46 6.15 1.93
N PRO A 222 22.82 7.35 1.45
CA PRO A 222 21.86 8.31 0.94
C PRO A 222 21.28 7.83 -0.39
N SER A 223 20.08 8.31 -0.71
CA SER A 223 19.54 8.28 -2.07
C SER A 223 19.56 9.70 -2.65
N ARG A 224 20.18 9.83 -3.81
CA ARG A 224 20.24 11.08 -4.58
C ARG A 224 18.88 11.42 -5.20
N TYR A 225 18.10 10.41 -5.59
CA TYR A 225 16.89 10.61 -6.39
C TYR A 225 15.58 10.42 -5.63
N ILE A 226 15.57 9.96 -4.37
CA ILE A 226 14.32 9.68 -3.64
C ILE A 226 13.36 10.88 -3.57
N ALA A 227 13.88 12.09 -3.33
CA ALA A 227 13.05 13.30 -3.30
C ALA A 227 12.51 13.66 -4.69
N ALA A 228 13.34 13.57 -5.73
CA ALA A 228 12.90 13.79 -7.10
C ALA A 228 11.86 12.74 -7.54
N ALA A 229 12.05 11.48 -7.13
CA ALA A 229 11.12 10.39 -7.41
C ALA A 229 9.76 10.60 -6.71
N TYR A 230 9.76 11.14 -5.49
CA TYR A 230 8.55 11.51 -4.78
C TYR A 230 7.70 12.54 -5.56
N ASP A 231 8.35 13.58 -6.08
CA ASP A 231 7.70 14.65 -6.84
C ASP A 231 7.27 14.15 -8.24
N ALA A 232 8.16 13.45 -8.95
CA ALA A 232 7.92 12.89 -10.27
C ALA A 232 6.69 11.98 -10.32
N ALA A 233 6.56 11.07 -9.33
CA ALA A 233 5.42 10.18 -9.25
C ALA A 233 4.07 10.93 -9.16
N MET A 234 4.03 12.10 -8.50
CA MET A 234 2.80 12.88 -8.38
C MET A 234 2.33 13.44 -9.73
N HIS A 235 3.24 13.74 -10.66
CA HIS A 235 2.85 14.16 -12.01
C HIS A 235 2.10 13.05 -12.75
N ILE A 236 2.60 11.82 -12.67
CA ILE A 236 1.97 10.65 -13.28
C ILE A 236 0.62 10.37 -12.62
N ILE A 237 0.59 10.30 -11.28
CA ILE A 237 -0.64 10.04 -10.51
C ILE A 237 -1.73 11.06 -10.86
N ASN A 238 -1.40 12.35 -10.87
CA ASN A 238 -2.36 13.41 -11.20
C ASN A 238 -2.86 13.30 -12.64
N TYR A 239 -1.96 13.07 -13.60
CA TYR A 239 -2.34 12.94 -15.00
C TYR A 239 -3.25 11.74 -15.25
N GLU A 240 -2.89 10.57 -14.75
CA GLU A 240 -3.67 9.35 -14.95
C GLU A 240 -5.03 9.41 -14.25
N ASN A 241 -5.08 9.89 -13.00
CA ASN A 241 -6.35 10.09 -12.30
C ASN A 241 -7.23 11.14 -12.97
N TYR A 242 -6.65 12.23 -13.47
CA TYR A 242 -7.41 13.21 -14.23
C TYR A 242 -8.01 12.60 -15.50
N GLN A 243 -7.23 11.86 -16.28
CA GLN A 243 -7.77 11.19 -17.48
C GLN A 243 -8.88 10.19 -17.13
N ALA A 244 -8.71 9.44 -16.04
CA ALA A 244 -9.69 8.45 -15.59
C ALA A 244 -10.99 9.10 -15.11
N PHE A 245 -10.93 10.18 -14.33
CA PHE A 245 -12.06 10.64 -13.52
C PHE A 245 -12.55 12.07 -13.82
N LYS A 246 -11.93 12.82 -14.75
CA LYS A 246 -12.37 14.19 -15.10
C LYS A 246 -13.86 14.30 -15.50
N HIS A 247 -14.43 13.22 -16.05
CA HIS A 247 -15.83 13.16 -16.44
C HIS A 247 -16.80 13.21 -15.25
N LEU A 248 -16.32 12.94 -14.03
CA LEU A 248 -17.11 13.00 -12.79
C LEU A 248 -17.19 14.41 -12.19
N ILE A 249 -16.31 15.34 -12.60
CA ILE A 249 -16.26 16.71 -12.05
C ILE A 249 -17.61 17.44 -12.17
N PRO A 250 -18.34 17.40 -13.33
CA PRO A 250 -19.62 18.08 -13.45
C PRO A 250 -20.76 17.47 -12.63
N SER A 251 -20.56 16.31 -11.99
CA SER A 251 -21.63 15.60 -11.27
C SER A 251 -22.08 16.33 -9.99
N GLY A 252 -21.21 17.14 -9.38
CA GLY A 252 -21.44 17.72 -8.05
C GLY A 252 -21.46 16.69 -6.90
N LYS A 253 -21.02 15.45 -7.15
CA LYS A 253 -21.06 14.31 -6.20
C LYS A 253 -19.69 13.85 -5.69
N LEU A 254 -18.61 14.56 -6.04
CA LEU A 254 -17.26 14.27 -5.54
C LEU A 254 -17.04 14.95 -4.19
N ALA A 255 -16.24 14.33 -3.32
CA ALA A 255 -15.77 14.98 -2.10
C ALA A 255 -14.92 16.22 -2.44
N PRO A 256 -14.95 17.28 -1.60
CA PRO A 256 -14.27 18.54 -1.91
C PRO A 256 -12.76 18.42 -2.15
N ASP A 257 -12.09 17.55 -1.41
CA ASP A 257 -10.64 17.32 -1.53
C ASP A 257 -10.30 16.59 -2.85
N VAL A 258 -11.03 15.54 -3.19
CA VAL A 258 -10.86 14.81 -4.46
C VAL A 258 -11.21 15.69 -5.66
N GLU A 259 -12.31 16.44 -5.59
CA GLU A 259 -12.71 17.37 -6.65
C GLU A 259 -11.64 18.46 -6.88
N SER A 260 -11.13 19.05 -5.80
CA SER A 260 -10.04 20.04 -5.86
C SER A 260 -8.78 19.47 -6.50
N ARG A 261 -8.38 18.25 -6.11
CA ARG A 261 -7.22 17.57 -6.71
C ARG A 261 -7.42 17.30 -8.20
N LEU A 262 -8.59 16.83 -8.62
CA LEU A 262 -8.89 16.61 -10.04
C LEU A 262 -8.91 17.91 -10.84
N LYS A 263 -9.49 18.99 -10.30
CA LYS A 263 -9.46 20.32 -10.93
C LYS A 263 -8.04 20.85 -11.08
N ASN A 264 -7.18 20.68 -10.07
CA ASN A 264 -5.78 21.09 -10.12
C ASN A 264 -4.95 20.22 -11.07
N ALA A 265 -5.31 18.94 -11.22
CA ALA A 265 -4.63 17.99 -12.10
C ALA A 265 -4.83 18.29 -13.60
N VAL A 266 -5.74 19.18 -14.00
CA VAL A 266 -5.86 19.64 -15.41
C VAL A 266 -4.56 20.20 -15.98
N ASN A 267 -3.72 20.77 -15.10
CA ASN A 267 -2.42 21.33 -15.46
C ASN A 267 -1.33 20.26 -15.65
N SER A 268 -1.61 19.01 -15.30
CA SER A 268 -0.72 17.89 -15.61
C SER A 268 -0.79 17.56 -17.10
N ASN A 269 0.37 17.32 -17.71
CA ASN A 269 0.47 17.06 -19.14
C ASN A 269 1.41 15.87 -19.41
N LYS A 270 1.40 15.41 -20.66
CA LYS A 270 2.25 14.28 -21.10
C LYS A 270 3.74 14.57 -20.95
N GLU A 271 4.16 15.82 -21.10
CA GLU A 271 5.57 16.23 -20.98
C GLU A 271 6.09 16.03 -19.56
N ASN A 272 5.33 16.45 -18.55
CA ASN A 272 5.66 16.20 -17.15
C ASN A 272 5.72 14.70 -16.84
N CYS A 273 4.86 13.88 -17.47
CA CYS A 273 4.91 12.43 -17.32
C CYS A 273 6.17 11.82 -17.97
N LEU A 274 6.58 12.33 -19.14
CA LEU A 274 7.83 11.91 -19.79
C LEU A 274 9.05 12.27 -18.94
N HIS A 275 9.07 13.48 -18.36
CA HIS A 275 10.14 13.86 -17.43
C HIS A 275 10.12 12.99 -16.16
N ALA A 276 8.94 12.70 -15.62
CA ALA A 276 8.81 11.80 -14.47
C ALA A 276 9.34 10.39 -14.79
N GLN A 277 9.16 9.90 -16.01
CA GLN A 277 9.72 8.62 -16.45
C GLN A 277 11.25 8.63 -16.47
N GLN A 278 11.89 9.74 -16.86
CA GLN A 278 13.35 9.86 -16.79
C GLN A 278 13.86 9.77 -15.35
N ILE A 279 13.16 10.42 -14.41
CA ILE A 279 13.46 10.31 -12.97
C ILE A 279 13.20 8.88 -12.47
N ALA A 280 12.16 8.21 -12.95
CA ALA A 280 11.87 6.82 -12.62
C ALA A 280 13.04 5.90 -12.98
N ASP A 281 13.61 6.08 -14.16
CA ASP A 281 14.73 5.25 -14.63
C ASP A 281 16.01 5.51 -13.81
N LEU A 282 16.31 6.77 -13.49
CA LEU A 282 17.44 7.14 -12.63
C LEU A 282 17.29 6.58 -11.21
N PHE A 283 16.11 6.73 -10.62
CA PHE A 283 15.84 6.22 -9.28
C PHE A 283 15.84 4.69 -9.25
N ARG A 284 15.29 4.03 -10.27
CA ARG A 284 15.34 2.56 -10.40
C ARG A 284 16.79 2.07 -10.43
N GLN A 285 17.62 2.64 -11.29
CA GLN A 285 19.05 2.29 -11.39
C GLN A 285 19.79 2.50 -10.07
N GLU A 286 19.52 3.60 -9.34
CA GLU A 286 20.12 3.84 -8.03
C GLU A 286 19.73 2.74 -7.03
N ILE A 287 18.45 2.39 -6.95
CA ILE A 287 17.96 1.37 -6.01
C ILE A 287 18.51 -0.02 -6.38
N ASP A 288 18.56 -0.38 -7.67
CA ASP A 288 19.17 -1.62 -8.15
C ASP A 288 20.66 -1.71 -7.73
N GLN A 289 21.43 -0.64 -7.94
CA GLN A 289 22.86 -0.59 -7.56
C GLN A 289 23.08 -0.69 -6.05
N LEU A 290 22.18 -0.13 -5.26
CA LEU A 290 22.24 -0.25 -3.80
C LEU A 290 21.93 -1.69 -3.36
N LEU A 291 20.94 -2.34 -3.98
CA LEU A 291 20.55 -3.73 -3.73
C LEU A 291 21.54 -4.77 -4.28
N ASP A 292 22.45 -4.41 -5.19
CA ASP A 292 23.50 -5.33 -5.64
C ASP A 292 24.50 -5.73 -4.54
N GLN A 293 24.51 -4.99 -3.43
CA GLN A 293 25.47 -5.17 -2.34
C GLN A 293 24.86 -5.74 -1.06
N VAL A 294 23.53 -5.83 -0.98
CA VAL A 294 22.79 -6.20 0.23
C VAL A 294 21.54 -7.00 -0.13
N ASP A 295 20.94 -7.67 0.85
CA ASP A 295 19.73 -8.47 0.61
C ASP A 295 18.46 -7.65 0.58
N ALA A 296 18.42 -6.55 1.33
CA ALA A 296 17.31 -5.61 1.32
C ALA A 296 17.75 -4.20 1.74
N LEU A 297 17.01 -3.20 1.24
CA LEU A 297 17.02 -1.85 1.78
C LEU A 297 15.93 -1.74 2.84
N ILE A 298 16.21 -0.96 3.88
CA ILE A 298 15.25 -0.67 4.93
C ILE A 298 15.16 0.83 5.19
N LEU A 299 13.96 1.30 5.52
CA LEU A 299 13.66 2.68 5.86
C LEU A 299 12.30 2.76 6.57
N PRO A 300 11.95 3.87 7.23
CA PRO A 300 10.60 4.09 7.70
C PRO A 300 9.58 4.04 6.57
N THR A 301 8.40 3.46 6.84
CA THR A 301 7.26 3.54 5.92
C THR A 301 6.75 4.97 5.85
N LEU A 302 6.63 5.64 7.01
CA LEU A 302 6.19 7.03 7.14
C LEU A 302 7.29 7.88 7.77
N PRO A 303 7.50 9.13 7.33
CA PRO A 303 8.55 9.98 7.88
C PRO A 303 8.16 10.66 9.21
N GLN A 304 6.89 10.63 9.59
CA GLN A 304 6.35 11.31 10.76
C GLN A 304 5.24 10.47 11.40
N GLN A 305 4.94 10.73 12.66
CA GLN A 305 3.86 10.06 13.38
C GLN A 305 2.52 10.22 12.65
N VAL A 306 1.66 9.23 12.82
CA VAL A 306 0.34 9.20 12.17
C VAL A 306 -0.53 10.30 12.79
N PRO A 307 -1.06 11.24 11.99
CA PRO A 307 -1.88 12.30 12.54
C PRO A 307 -3.21 11.80 13.11
N THR A 308 -3.75 12.56 14.05
CA THR A 308 -5.12 12.36 14.55
C THR A 308 -6.16 12.83 13.53
N LEU A 309 -7.38 12.31 13.64
CA LEU A 309 -8.51 12.78 12.82
C LEU A 309 -8.73 14.30 12.98
N HIS A 310 -8.63 14.81 14.21
CA HIS A 310 -8.75 16.24 14.52
C HIS A 310 -7.65 17.09 13.86
N GLN A 311 -6.40 16.60 13.82
CA GLN A 311 -5.31 17.34 13.14
C GLN A 311 -5.59 17.52 11.65
N ILE A 312 -6.25 16.56 11.00
CA ILE A 312 -6.53 16.65 9.56
C ILE A 312 -7.55 17.73 9.23
N GLU A 313 -8.55 17.91 10.09
CA GLU A 313 -9.59 18.93 9.90
C GLU A 313 -9.01 20.36 9.88
N HIS A 314 -7.81 20.54 10.43
CA HIS A 314 -7.22 21.86 10.69
C HIS A 314 -5.85 22.09 10.03
N THR A 315 -5.33 21.16 9.23
CA THR A 315 -3.96 21.29 8.69
C THR A 315 -3.80 20.72 7.28
N THR A 316 -3.12 21.50 6.43
CA THR A 316 -2.75 21.12 5.05
C THR A 316 -1.39 20.42 4.95
N GLN A 317 -0.65 20.23 6.07
CA GLN A 317 0.72 19.68 6.13
C GLN A 317 0.83 18.18 5.87
N LEU A 318 -0.26 17.51 5.46
CA LEU A 318 -0.27 16.08 5.10
C LEU A 318 0.58 15.72 3.87
N LEU A 319 1.08 16.73 3.16
CA LEU A 319 1.75 16.61 1.86
C LEU A 319 3.02 15.76 1.86
N GLN A 320 3.49 15.22 2.99
CA GLN A 320 4.72 14.42 3.03
C GLN A 320 4.58 13.04 3.68
N LEU A 321 3.39 12.62 4.15
CA LEU A 321 3.24 11.27 4.76
C LEU A 321 3.66 10.14 3.80
N THR A 322 3.49 10.33 2.50
CA THR A 322 3.84 9.34 1.48
C THR A 322 5.24 9.52 0.88
N ALA A 323 6.08 10.39 1.47
CA ALA A 323 7.42 10.72 0.98
C ALA A 323 8.34 9.51 0.84
N LEU A 324 8.16 8.51 1.71
CA LEU A 324 9.03 7.33 1.76
C LEU A 324 8.44 6.09 1.07
N VAL A 325 7.17 6.11 0.67
CA VAL A 325 6.49 4.99 -0.01
C VAL A 325 6.31 5.21 -1.50
N ARG A 326 5.93 6.42 -1.91
CA ARG A 326 5.64 6.76 -3.31
C ARG A 326 6.83 6.57 -4.26
N PRO A 327 8.09 6.88 -3.88
CA PRO A 327 9.24 6.63 -4.75
C PRO A 327 9.32 5.16 -5.23
N PHE A 328 8.96 4.19 -4.38
CA PHE A 328 9.01 2.77 -4.75
C PHE A 328 7.85 2.30 -5.64
N ASN A 329 6.78 3.10 -5.78
CA ASN A 329 5.84 2.90 -6.90
C ASN A 329 6.48 3.32 -8.22
N LEU A 330 7.21 4.43 -8.21
CA LEU A 330 7.89 4.96 -9.40
C LEU A 330 8.99 4.01 -9.90
N SER A 331 9.82 3.48 -9.00
CA SER A 331 10.85 2.52 -9.39
C SER A 331 10.29 1.13 -9.71
N GLY A 332 9.13 0.77 -9.14
CA GLY A 332 8.45 -0.50 -9.34
C GLY A 332 8.95 -1.66 -8.47
N HIS A 333 9.91 -1.42 -7.58
CA HIS A 333 10.44 -2.44 -6.65
C HIS A 333 9.38 -2.95 -5.68
N PRO A 334 9.41 -4.23 -5.28
CA PRO A 334 8.54 -4.74 -4.23
C PRO A 334 8.87 -4.08 -2.88
N ALA A 335 7.83 -3.81 -2.08
CA ALA A 335 7.97 -3.09 -0.82
C ALA A 335 6.97 -3.60 0.23
N LEU A 336 7.47 -4.00 1.40
CA LEU A 336 6.65 -4.49 2.52
C LEU A 336 6.71 -3.48 3.67
N SER A 337 5.57 -3.13 4.24
CA SER A 337 5.47 -2.42 5.52
C SER A 337 5.21 -3.41 6.65
N LEU A 338 6.12 -3.46 7.61
CA LEU A 338 6.09 -4.28 8.82
C LEU A 338 5.66 -3.38 9.99
N PRO A 339 4.62 -3.75 10.75
CA PRO A 339 4.12 -2.93 11.85
C PRO A 339 5.02 -3.04 13.09
N LEU A 340 5.37 -1.88 13.64
CA LEU A 340 6.11 -1.67 14.88
C LEU A 340 5.35 -0.64 15.74
N GLN A 341 5.86 -0.39 16.94
CA GLN A 341 5.34 0.66 17.80
C GLN A 341 6.47 1.52 18.37
N THR A 342 6.16 2.78 18.67
CA THR A 342 6.99 3.60 19.56
C THR A 342 6.89 3.11 21.01
N ALA A 343 7.79 3.58 21.86
CA ALA A 343 7.76 3.26 23.29
C ALA A 343 6.46 3.72 23.99
N ASP A 344 5.79 4.75 23.46
CA ASP A 344 4.47 5.24 23.89
C ASP A 344 3.30 4.61 23.13
N GLY A 345 3.55 3.57 22.32
CA GLY A 345 2.51 2.76 21.67
C GLY A 345 1.95 3.32 20.36
N GLN A 346 2.52 4.39 19.80
CA GLN A 346 2.10 4.92 18.50
C GLN A 346 2.53 3.98 17.36
N PRO A 347 1.74 3.87 16.29
CA PRO A 347 2.08 3.01 15.16
C PRO A 347 3.32 3.50 14.41
N VAL A 348 4.20 2.56 14.08
CA VAL A 348 5.38 2.76 13.23
C VAL A 348 5.40 1.69 12.14
N GLY A 349 5.79 2.04 10.92
CA GLY A 349 6.03 1.06 9.87
C GLY A 349 7.51 0.97 9.52
N LEU A 350 8.10 -0.22 9.55
CA LEU A 350 9.38 -0.51 8.92
C LEU A 350 9.12 -0.96 7.47
N GLN A 351 9.65 -0.22 6.50
CA GLN A 351 9.58 -0.61 5.11
C GLN A 351 10.82 -1.40 4.70
N ILE A 352 10.62 -2.54 4.04
CA ILE A 352 11.67 -3.42 3.50
C ILE A 352 11.50 -3.48 1.99
N ILE A 353 12.59 -3.32 1.24
CA ILE A 353 12.64 -3.30 -0.22
C ILE A 353 13.65 -4.35 -0.70
N THR A 354 13.27 -5.19 -1.66
CA THR A 354 14.19 -6.12 -2.35
C THR A 354 14.26 -5.79 -3.85
N LYS A 355 15.03 -6.56 -4.63
CA LYS A 355 15.14 -6.34 -6.08
C LYS A 355 13.81 -6.60 -6.78
N HIS A 356 13.68 -6.05 -7.98
CA HIS A 356 12.54 -6.32 -8.83
C HIS A 356 12.36 -7.83 -9.04
N GLY A 357 11.16 -8.34 -8.76
CA GLY A 357 10.83 -9.77 -8.86
C GLY A 357 11.24 -10.62 -7.66
N GLU A 358 11.85 -10.04 -6.61
CA GLU A 358 12.24 -10.76 -5.39
C GLU A 358 11.18 -10.61 -4.27
N ASP A 359 9.88 -10.67 -4.60
CA ASP A 359 8.79 -10.54 -3.63
C ASP A 359 8.79 -11.67 -2.58
N GLU A 360 9.14 -12.88 -2.97
CA GLU A 360 9.24 -14.03 -2.09
C GLU A 360 10.39 -13.84 -1.09
N LYS A 361 11.57 -13.40 -1.58
CA LYS A 361 12.72 -13.06 -0.73
C LYS A 361 12.35 -11.97 0.28
N LEU A 362 11.59 -10.96 -0.16
CA LEU A 362 11.08 -9.90 0.72
C LEU A 362 10.22 -10.47 1.86
N CYS A 363 9.30 -11.39 1.56
CA CYS A 363 8.47 -12.03 2.57
C CYS A 363 9.30 -12.90 3.53
N LEU A 364 10.30 -13.62 3.01
CA LEU A 364 11.20 -14.46 3.80
C LEU A 364 12.08 -13.63 4.76
N ILE A 365 12.62 -12.50 4.30
CA ILE A 365 13.37 -11.56 5.14
C ILE A 365 12.46 -11.01 6.25
N ALA A 366 11.26 -10.54 5.91
CA ALA A 366 10.31 -10.04 6.90
C ALA A 366 9.94 -11.12 7.93
N LYS A 367 9.68 -12.35 7.48
CA LYS A 367 9.42 -13.50 8.35
C LYS A 367 10.55 -13.74 9.34
N HIS A 368 11.79 -13.72 8.86
CA HIS A 368 12.98 -13.94 9.68
C HIS A 368 13.12 -12.85 10.74
N LEU A 369 13.04 -11.58 10.36
CA LEU A 369 13.16 -10.45 11.28
C LEU A 369 12.11 -10.49 12.40
N VAL A 370 10.85 -10.77 12.05
CA VAL A 370 9.77 -10.92 13.04
C VAL A 370 10.07 -12.08 13.99
N ALA A 371 10.47 -13.24 13.46
CA ALA A 371 10.72 -14.42 14.28
C ALA A 371 11.87 -14.23 15.28
N GLN A 372 12.92 -13.47 14.91
CA GLN A 372 14.03 -13.16 15.81
C GLN A 372 13.64 -12.13 16.87
N ALA A 373 12.86 -11.10 16.54
CA ALA A 373 12.48 -10.06 17.49
C ALA A 373 11.48 -10.51 18.56
N THR A 374 10.78 -11.63 18.34
CA THR A 374 9.82 -12.22 19.30
C THR A 374 10.43 -13.26 20.24
N GLN A 375 11.71 -13.59 20.08
CA GLN A 375 12.47 -14.47 20.98
C GLN A 375 13.10 -13.66 22.11
#